data_AF-A0AAW1ASB2-F1
#
_entry.id   AF-A0AAW1ASB2-F1
#
_cell.length_a   1.000
_cell.length_b   1.000
_cell.length_c   1.000
_cell.angle_alpha   90.00
_cell.angle_beta   90.00
_cell.angle_gamma   90.00
#
_symmetry.space_group_name_H-M   'P 1'
#
loop_
_entity.id
_entity.type
_entity.pdbx_description
1 polymer ?
#
loop_
_entity_poly.entity_id
_entity_poly.type
_entity_poly.pdbx_seq_one_letter_code
_entity_poly.pdbx_strand_id
1 'polypeptide(L)'
;MSAHQLRNRPTDKDQIANCRKPGCAHLRGRRESLSFADDLLSGLGTACVAAGRTHGDSRDGQEMYSVIFKCLEPDGLYKFTLYAVDTRGRHSELSTITLRTACPLVDDSKAEEIADKIYNLYNGYTSGKEQQTAYNTLMEVSASMLSRVQHHYNSHYEKFGDFVWRSEDELGPRKAHLILRRLERVSSHCSSLLRSAYIQSRTDTMPYLFCRSEEIRSPGMIWYNVLKDTKITCEEKMVSVLRNLYGDSKGR
;
A
#
# COMPACT_ATOMS: atom_id res chain seq x y z
N MET A 1 32.30 29.05 -22.57
CA MET A 1 30.86 29.37 -22.45
C MET A 1 30.07 28.22 -23.06
N SER A 2 29.05 27.74 -22.33
CA SER A 2 27.84 26.97 -22.68
C SER A 2 27.66 26.45 -24.10
N ALA A 3 26.97 25.34 -24.40
CA ALA A 3 26.26 24.33 -23.62
C ALA A 3 25.73 23.27 -24.63
N HIS A 4 25.03 22.27 -24.09
CA HIS A 4 24.09 21.33 -24.72
C HIS A 4 24.66 19.97 -25.13
N GLN A 5 24.44 19.00 -24.23
CA GLN A 5 24.27 17.61 -24.61
C GLN A 5 22.86 17.15 -24.24
N LEU A 6 22.24 16.54 -25.24
CA LEU A 6 20.90 16.00 -25.29
C LEU A 6 20.84 14.58 -24.72
N ARG A 7 19.65 14.27 -24.18
CA ARG A 7 18.90 13.00 -24.23
C ARG A 7 19.07 11.92 -23.16
N ASN A 8 17.89 11.69 -22.56
CA ASN A 8 17.18 10.42 -22.30
C ASN A 8 17.23 9.81 -20.89
N ARG A 9 16.05 9.82 -20.26
CA ARG A 9 15.60 8.93 -19.16
C ARG A 9 15.48 7.47 -19.67
N PRO A 10 15.47 6.46 -18.78
CA PRO A 10 14.25 6.01 -18.08
C PRO A 10 14.45 5.91 -16.54
N THR A 11 13.57 6.45 -15.69
CA THR A 11 12.50 5.74 -14.95
C THR A 11 12.95 4.53 -14.12
N ASP A 12 13.24 4.76 -12.83
CA ASP A 12 12.64 4.02 -11.72
C ASP A 12 12.85 4.82 -10.43
N LYS A 13 11.77 5.14 -9.72
CA LYS A 13 11.80 5.91 -8.47
C LYS A 13 11.65 4.96 -7.29
N ASP A 14 12.72 4.25 -6.96
CA ASP A 14 12.92 3.70 -5.63
C ASP A 14 13.26 4.86 -4.68
N GLN A 15 12.23 5.40 -4.03
CA GLN A 15 12.42 6.42 -2.99
C GLN A 15 12.82 5.76 -1.68
N ILE A 16 14.11 5.46 -1.56
CA ILE A 16 14.76 5.20 -0.26
C ILE A 16 14.89 6.57 0.44
N ALA A 17 14.18 6.75 1.55
CA ALA A 17 14.30 7.93 2.40
C ALA A 17 15.67 7.94 3.09
N ASN A 18 16.67 8.54 2.44
CA ASN A 18 18.02 8.70 3.00
C ASN A 18 18.04 9.72 4.13
N CYS A 19 18.06 9.25 5.38
CA CYS A 19 18.23 10.07 6.57
C CYS A 19 19.73 10.34 6.80
N ARG A 20 20.19 11.55 6.45
CA ARG A 20 21.58 12.00 6.67
C ARG A 20 21.69 12.82 7.95
N LYS A 21 22.08 12.18 9.08
CA LYS A 21 22.75 12.71 10.32
C LYS A 21 22.28 11.94 11.59
N PRO A 22 23.12 11.82 12.64
CA PRO A 22 22.93 10.83 13.72
C PRO A 22 21.94 11.26 14.80
N GLY A 23 21.03 10.36 15.19
CA GLY A 23 20.15 10.49 16.36
C GLY A 23 18.68 10.18 16.07
N CYS A 24 18.21 9.01 16.52
CA CYS A 24 16.83 8.52 16.64
C CYS A 24 15.71 9.21 15.86
N ALA A 25 15.19 8.48 14.88
CA ALA A 25 13.98 8.74 14.13
C ALA A 25 12.71 8.42 14.94
N HIS A 26 11.77 9.37 15.03
CA HIS A 26 10.43 9.10 15.54
C HIS A 26 9.38 9.20 14.43
N LEU A 27 8.65 8.11 14.13
CA LEU A 27 7.69 8.05 13.02
C LEU A 27 6.25 8.19 13.52
N ARG A 28 5.54 9.24 13.07
CA ARG A 28 4.12 9.45 13.39
C ARG A 28 3.21 9.15 12.19
N GLY A 29 2.49 8.03 12.26
CA GLY A 29 1.32 7.72 11.43
C GLY A 29 0.08 7.72 12.33
N ARG A 30 -0.98 8.42 11.95
CA ARG A 30 -2.26 8.67 12.68
C ARG A 30 -2.40 7.96 14.07
N ARG A 31 -1.86 8.61 15.11
CA ARG A 31 -1.86 8.27 16.56
C ARG A 31 -0.95 7.14 17.07
N GLU A 32 0.04 6.71 16.30
CA GLU A 32 1.15 5.89 16.82
C GLU A 32 2.46 6.65 16.67
N SER A 33 3.30 6.55 17.70
CA SER A 33 4.53 7.29 17.88
C SER A 33 5.61 6.25 18.15
N LEU A 34 6.51 6.03 17.19
CA LEU A 34 7.49 4.93 17.25
C LEU A 34 8.91 5.47 17.46
N SER A 35 9.53 5.14 18.59
CA SER A 35 10.95 5.34 18.86
C SER A 35 11.78 4.30 18.10
N PHE A 36 12.73 4.76 17.27
CA PHE A 36 13.63 3.85 16.56
C PHE A 36 14.42 2.95 17.52
N ALA A 37 14.91 3.50 18.64
CA ALA A 37 15.67 2.73 19.60
C ALA A 37 14.77 1.77 20.39
N ASP A 38 13.73 2.31 21.01
CA ASP A 38 12.97 1.57 22.03
C ASP A 38 11.95 0.63 21.40
N ASP A 39 11.21 1.10 20.40
CA ASP A 39 10.11 0.34 19.81
C ASP A 39 10.56 -0.54 18.64
N LEU A 40 11.50 -0.06 17.81
CA LEU A 40 11.89 -0.77 16.59
C LEU A 40 13.09 -1.70 16.79
N LEU A 41 14.15 -1.26 17.47
CA LEU A 41 15.35 -2.07 17.70
C LEU A 41 15.26 -2.96 18.94
N SER A 42 14.73 -2.44 20.05
CA SER A 42 14.60 -3.16 21.33
C SER A 42 13.25 -3.86 21.52
N GLY A 43 12.20 -3.38 20.84
CA GLY A 43 10.87 -3.99 20.91
C GLY A 43 10.85 -5.41 20.36
N LEU A 44 9.86 -6.20 20.80
CA LEU A 44 9.51 -7.48 20.16
C LEU A 44 9.01 -7.18 18.75
N GLY A 45 9.96 -7.07 17.80
CA GLY A 45 9.69 -6.57 16.45
C GLY A 45 8.44 -7.23 15.86
N THR A 46 7.48 -6.40 15.45
CA THR A 46 6.19 -6.88 14.94
C THR A 46 6.36 -7.38 13.51
N ALA A 47 5.48 -8.29 13.09
CA ALA A 47 5.45 -8.73 11.68
C ALA A 47 5.18 -7.55 10.71
N CYS A 48 4.69 -6.41 11.21
CA CYS A 48 4.26 -5.26 10.42
C CYS A 48 5.30 -4.15 10.26
N VAL A 49 6.26 -4.01 11.18
CA VAL A 49 7.29 -2.97 11.11
C VAL A 49 8.67 -3.57 11.35
N ALA A 50 9.62 -3.21 10.51
CA ALA A 50 11.02 -3.59 10.67
C ALA A 50 11.93 -2.38 10.46
N ALA A 51 13.04 -2.33 11.19
CA ALA A 51 14.04 -1.29 11.10
C ALA A 51 15.39 -1.86 10.66
N GLY A 52 16.15 -1.04 9.95
CA GLY A 52 17.48 -1.37 9.46
C GLY A 52 18.45 -0.21 9.66
N ARG A 53 19.72 -0.53 9.88
CA ARG A 53 20.83 0.45 9.89
C ARG A 53 21.98 -0.12 9.07
N THR A 54 22.43 0.63 8.06
CA THR A 54 23.60 0.28 7.22
C THR A 54 24.67 1.36 7.33
N HIS A 55 25.94 0.94 7.18
CA HIS A 55 27.05 1.87 6.96
C HIS A 55 27.13 2.18 5.47
N GLY A 56 27.11 3.46 5.09
CA GLY A 56 27.24 3.89 3.70
C GLY A 56 28.65 3.62 3.16
N ASP A 57 28.72 3.25 1.89
CA ASP A 57 29.93 2.79 1.18
C ASP A 57 30.93 3.90 0.81
N SER A 58 30.77 5.10 1.37
CA SER A 58 31.60 6.27 1.07
C SER A 58 32.49 6.62 2.25
N ARG A 59 33.67 7.18 1.94
CA ARG A 59 34.75 7.58 2.87
C ARG A 59 34.32 8.52 4.01
N ASP A 60 33.06 8.95 4.05
CA ASP A 60 32.46 9.81 5.08
C ASP A 60 31.71 9.05 6.19
N GLY A 61 31.68 7.70 6.19
CA GLY A 61 31.19 6.90 7.34
C GLY A 61 29.73 7.20 7.73
N GLN A 62 28.90 7.58 6.76
CA GLN A 62 27.54 8.02 6.98
C GLN A 62 26.60 6.83 7.15
N GLU A 63 25.91 6.77 8.28
CA GLU A 63 24.93 5.72 8.57
C GLU A 63 23.59 6.04 7.90
N MET A 64 22.97 5.01 7.32
CA MET A 64 21.62 5.08 6.77
C MET A 64 20.68 4.30 7.67
N TYR A 65 19.64 5.00 8.13
CA TYR A 65 18.55 4.42 8.92
C TYR A 65 17.36 4.17 8.00
N SER A 66 16.76 2.99 8.10
CA SER A 66 15.63 2.57 7.28
C SER A 66 14.53 1.94 8.13
N VAL A 67 13.29 2.07 7.66
CA VAL A 67 12.11 1.45 8.26
C VAL A 67 11.21 0.94 7.13
N ILE A 68 10.61 -0.23 7.32
CA ILE A 68 9.64 -0.81 6.39
C ILE A 68 8.32 -1.08 7.13
N PHE A 69 7.22 -0.61 6.54
CA PHE A 69 5.86 -0.88 6.98
C PHE A 69 5.21 -1.89 6.03
N LYS A 70 4.84 -3.07 6.54
CA LYS A 70 4.36 -4.21 5.76
C LYS A 70 2.85 -4.42 5.79
N CYS A 71 2.14 -3.80 6.75
CA CYS A 71 0.71 -4.01 6.98
C CYS A 71 -0.14 -2.75 6.72
N LEU A 72 0.33 -1.86 5.84
CA LEU A 72 -0.45 -0.69 5.46
C LEU A 72 -1.67 -1.13 4.65
N GLU A 73 -2.80 -0.44 4.85
CA GLU A 73 -3.99 -0.67 4.04
C GLU A 73 -3.73 -0.19 2.60
N PRO A 74 -4.20 -0.95 1.59
CA PRO A 74 -4.10 -0.56 0.20
C PRO A 74 -5.01 0.64 -0.12
N ASP A 75 -4.65 1.42 -1.14
CA ASP A 75 -5.31 2.67 -1.51
C ASP A 75 -5.47 3.71 -0.37
N GLY A 76 -4.64 3.60 0.65
CA GLY A 76 -4.58 4.49 1.80
C GLY A 76 -3.62 5.65 1.57
N LEU A 77 -4.01 6.86 1.99
CA LEU A 77 -3.11 8.02 2.02
C LEU A 77 -2.45 8.11 3.40
N TYR A 78 -1.14 7.90 3.44
CA TYR A 78 -0.35 7.91 4.66
C TYR A 78 0.54 9.15 4.74
N LYS A 79 0.68 9.67 5.95
CA LYS A 79 1.62 10.73 6.30
C LYS A 79 2.59 10.18 7.33
N PHE A 80 3.87 10.19 7.01
CA PHE A 80 4.97 9.85 7.89
C PHE A 80 5.70 11.15 8.25
N THR A 81 5.95 11.36 9.53
CA THR A 81 6.75 12.49 10.02
C THR A 81 7.91 11.96 10.80
N LEU A 82 9.06 12.63 10.69
CA LEU A 82 10.34 12.21 11.22
C LEU A 82 11.03 13.39 11.90
N TYR A 83 11.58 13.17 13.09
CA TYR A 83 12.54 14.09 13.71
C TYR A 83 13.61 13.29 14.45
N ALA A 84 14.77 13.91 14.61
CA ALA A 84 15.89 13.44 15.41
C ALA A 84 15.79 13.97 16.84
N VAL A 85 16.27 13.18 17.81
CA VAL A 85 16.45 13.61 19.21
C VAL A 85 17.92 13.50 19.56
N ASP A 86 18.53 14.60 20.02
CA ASP A 86 19.93 14.60 20.43
C ASP A 86 20.12 14.10 21.89
N THR A 87 21.37 13.96 22.33
CA THR A 87 21.69 13.47 23.69
C THR A 87 21.20 14.38 24.81
N ARG A 88 20.83 15.63 24.49
CA ARG A 88 20.27 16.63 25.41
C ARG A 88 18.74 16.71 25.31
N GLY A 89 18.11 15.82 24.53
CA GLY A 89 16.67 15.79 24.31
C GLY A 89 16.14 16.87 23.36
N ARG A 90 17.01 17.58 22.62
CA ARG A 90 16.57 18.58 21.64
C ARG A 90 16.09 17.90 20.37
N HIS A 91 15.02 18.44 19.80
CA HIS A 91 14.44 17.93 18.56
C HIS A 91 15.02 18.65 17.34
N SER A 92 15.25 17.92 16.26
CA SER A 92 15.48 18.53 14.95
C SER A 92 14.19 19.12 14.37
N GLU A 93 14.32 19.84 13.27
CA GLU A 93 13.18 20.14 12.41
C GLU A 93 12.49 18.85 11.94
N LEU A 94 11.17 18.95 11.77
CA LEU A 94 10.33 17.85 11.31
C LEU A 94 10.46 17.67 9.80
N SER A 95 10.80 16.46 9.37
CA SER A 95 10.68 16.02 7.98
C SER A 95 9.36 15.28 7.78
N THR A 96 8.71 15.47 6.65
CA THR A 96 7.39 14.88 6.35
C THR A 96 7.36 14.27 4.97
N ILE A 97 6.82 13.05 4.88
CA ILE A 97 6.54 12.36 3.62
C ILE A 97 5.06 11.98 3.61
N THR A 98 4.38 12.26 2.51
CA THR A 98 3.00 11.83 2.26
C THR A 98 2.96 10.99 1.00
N LEU A 99 2.40 9.78 1.09
CA LEU A 99 2.30 8.86 -0.04
C LEU A 99 1.01 8.06 0.01
N ARG A 100 0.56 7.61 -1.16
CA ARG A 100 -0.58 6.69 -1.30
C ARG A 100 -0.05 5.28 -1.54
N THR A 101 -0.59 4.29 -0.83
CA THR A 101 -0.29 2.88 -1.09
C THR A 101 -0.93 2.42 -2.40
N ALA A 102 -0.37 1.38 -3.01
CA ALA A 102 -0.91 0.85 -4.27
C ALA A 102 -2.35 0.36 -4.12
N CYS A 103 -3.07 0.28 -5.24
CA CYS A 103 -4.43 -0.27 -5.26
C CYS A 103 -4.44 -1.74 -4.81
N PRO A 104 -5.54 -2.21 -4.20
CA PRO A 104 -5.70 -3.61 -3.86
C PRO A 104 -5.54 -4.51 -5.07
N LEU A 105 -5.03 -5.73 -4.85
CA LEU A 105 -4.94 -6.74 -5.88
C LEU A 105 -6.33 -7.10 -6.42
N VAL A 106 -6.41 -7.32 -7.72
CA VAL A 106 -7.64 -7.67 -8.42
C VAL A 106 -7.36 -8.87 -9.31
N ASP A 107 -8.17 -9.92 -9.15
CA ASP A 107 -8.21 -11.04 -10.07
C ASP A 107 -9.17 -10.68 -11.21
N ASP A 108 -8.59 -10.32 -12.35
CA ASP A 108 -9.33 -9.79 -13.50
C ASP A 108 -10.26 -10.83 -14.12
N SER A 109 -9.78 -12.07 -14.26
CA SER A 109 -10.56 -13.19 -14.76
C SER A 109 -11.75 -13.50 -13.86
N LYS A 110 -11.53 -13.47 -12.53
CA LYS A 110 -12.61 -13.69 -11.58
C LYS A 110 -13.63 -12.56 -11.61
N ALA A 111 -13.20 -11.32 -11.81
CA ALA A 111 -14.11 -10.18 -11.94
C ALA A 111 -14.99 -10.30 -13.20
N GLU A 112 -14.42 -10.74 -14.33
CA GLU A 112 -15.18 -11.01 -15.57
C GLU A 112 -16.20 -12.14 -15.37
N GLU A 113 -15.79 -13.27 -14.77
CA GLU A 113 -16.70 -14.39 -14.45
C GLU A 113 -17.89 -13.95 -13.56
N ILE A 114 -17.63 -13.08 -12.57
CA ILE A 114 -18.68 -12.53 -11.72
C ILE A 114 -19.61 -11.61 -12.53
N ALA A 115 -19.08 -10.77 -13.43
CA ALA A 115 -19.90 -9.91 -14.27
C ALA A 115 -20.88 -10.73 -15.13
N ASP A 116 -20.39 -11.78 -15.79
CA ASP A 116 -21.19 -12.70 -16.60
C ASP A 116 -22.26 -13.42 -15.76
N LYS A 117 -21.87 -13.88 -14.57
CA LYS A 117 -22.79 -14.51 -13.61
C LYS A 117 -23.92 -13.56 -13.20
N ILE A 118 -23.60 -12.30 -12.91
CA ILE A 118 -24.59 -11.30 -12.49
C ILE A 118 -25.54 -10.97 -13.64
N TYR A 119 -25.02 -10.83 -14.86
CA TYR A 119 -25.86 -10.62 -16.05
C TYR A 119 -26.84 -11.77 -16.25
N ASN A 120 -26.38 -13.02 -16.13
CA ASN A 120 -27.25 -14.19 -16.26
C ASN A 120 -28.32 -14.26 -15.16
N LEU A 121 -27.99 -13.89 -13.92
CA LEU A 121 -28.95 -13.83 -12.82
C LEU A 121 -30.02 -12.76 -13.07
N TYR A 122 -29.65 -11.59 -13.61
CA TYR A 122 -30.59 -10.52 -13.95
C TYR A 122 -31.52 -10.91 -15.10
N ASN A 123 -31.01 -11.60 -16.12
CA ASN A 123 -31.84 -12.05 -17.24
C ASN A 123 -32.78 -13.22 -16.92
N GLY A 124 -32.57 -13.94 -15.81
CA GLY A 124 -33.29 -15.17 -15.49
C GLY A 124 -34.77 -15.04 -15.14
N TYR A 125 -35.36 -13.82 -15.21
CA TYR A 125 -36.62 -13.46 -14.55
C TYR A 125 -36.50 -13.73 -13.04
N THR A 126 -35.71 -12.88 -12.40
CA THR A 126 -35.12 -13.07 -11.08
C THR A 126 -36.08 -13.68 -10.03
N SER A 127 -35.90 -14.97 -9.76
CA SER A 127 -36.42 -15.57 -8.52
C SER A 127 -35.84 -14.82 -7.32
N GLY A 128 -36.58 -14.66 -6.23
CA GLY A 128 -36.06 -14.01 -5.02
C GLY A 128 -34.76 -14.65 -4.51
N LYS A 129 -34.52 -15.93 -4.81
CA LYS A 129 -33.25 -16.61 -4.55
C LYS A 129 -32.10 -16.06 -5.41
N GLU A 130 -32.33 -15.84 -6.70
CA GLU A 130 -31.35 -15.32 -7.63
C GLU A 130 -30.98 -13.88 -7.31
N GLN A 131 -31.96 -13.04 -6.95
CA GLN A 131 -31.71 -11.67 -6.46
C GLN A 131 -30.80 -11.69 -5.23
N GLN A 132 -31.08 -12.57 -4.27
CA GLN A 132 -30.27 -12.68 -3.06
C GLN A 132 -28.87 -13.23 -3.36
N THR A 133 -28.74 -14.19 -4.28
CA THR A 133 -27.44 -14.72 -4.72
C THR A 133 -26.61 -13.65 -5.44
N ALA A 134 -27.22 -12.84 -6.31
CA ALA A 134 -26.55 -11.73 -6.98
C ALA A 134 -26.06 -10.70 -5.96
N TYR A 135 -26.94 -10.26 -5.06
CA TYR A 135 -26.60 -9.30 -4.01
C TYR A 135 -25.47 -9.81 -3.10
N ASN A 136 -25.55 -11.06 -2.63
CA ASN A 136 -24.51 -11.63 -1.79
C ASN A 136 -23.17 -11.70 -2.52
N THR A 137 -23.16 -12.17 -3.77
CA THR A 137 -21.93 -12.24 -4.58
C THR A 137 -21.25 -10.87 -4.70
N LEU A 138 -22.02 -9.80 -4.96
CA LEU A 138 -21.49 -8.43 -5.08
C LEU A 138 -21.03 -7.84 -3.74
N MET A 139 -21.62 -8.26 -2.62
CA MET A 139 -21.28 -7.78 -1.29
C MET A 139 -20.11 -8.53 -0.63
N GLU A 140 -19.85 -9.77 -1.06
CA GLU A 140 -18.75 -10.61 -0.57
C GLU A 140 -17.39 -10.17 -1.11
N VAL A 141 -17.33 -9.67 -2.34
CA VAL A 141 -16.06 -9.21 -2.97
C VAL A 141 -15.61 -7.84 -2.46
N SER A 142 -14.31 -7.54 -2.53
CA SER A 142 -13.77 -6.22 -2.14
C SER A 142 -14.32 -5.07 -3.00
N ALA A 143 -14.22 -3.83 -2.52
CA ALA A 143 -14.67 -2.65 -3.28
C ALA A 143 -13.97 -2.51 -4.64
N SER A 144 -12.66 -2.81 -4.70
CA SER A 144 -11.89 -2.81 -5.96
C SER A 144 -12.33 -3.92 -6.91
N MET A 145 -12.58 -5.12 -6.39
CA MET A 145 -13.15 -6.21 -7.19
C MET A 145 -14.53 -5.85 -7.73
N LEU A 146 -15.40 -5.25 -6.91
CA LEU A 146 -16.72 -4.78 -7.33
C LEU A 146 -16.61 -3.70 -8.42
N SER A 147 -15.67 -2.76 -8.30
CA SER A 147 -15.40 -1.77 -9.34
C SER A 147 -14.91 -2.42 -10.64
N ARG A 148 -14.17 -3.53 -10.55
CA ARG A 148 -13.74 -4.28 -11.73
C ARG A 148 -14.88 -5.08 -12.36
N VAL A 149 -15.74 -5.69 -11.55
CA VAL A 149 -16.97 -6.36 -12.02
C VAL A 149 -17.86 -5.37 -12.76
N GLN A 150 -18.06 -4.16 -12.23
CA GLN A 150 -18.81 -3.10 -12.91
C GLN A 150 -18.20 -2.75 -14.27
N HIS A 151 -16.87 -2.63 -14.34
CA HIS A 151 -16.18 -2.34 -15.60
C HIS A 151 -16.45 -3.42 -16.66
N HIS A 152 -16.28 -4.70 -16.32
CA HIS A 152 -16.56 -5.81 -17.24
C HIS A 152 -18.03 -5.91 -17.62
N TYR A 153 -18.93 -5.74 -16.66
CA TYR A 153 -20.37 -5.77 -16.92
C TYR A 153 -20.76 -4.71 -17.94
N ASN A 154 -20.31 -3.46 -17.75
CA ASN A 154 -20.61 -2.39 -18.69
C ASN A 154 -19.93 -2.60 -20.05
N SER A 155 -18.69 -3.12 -20.07
CA SER A 155 -18.00 -3.42 -21.32
C SER A 155 -18.79 -4.39 -22.22
N HIS A 156 -19.46 -5.39 -21.63
CA HIS A 156 -20.17 -6.44 -22.39
C HIS A 156 -21.67 -6.18 -22.55
N TYR A 157 -22.31 -5.59 -21.55
CA TYR A 157 -23.77 -5.62 -21.39
C TYR A 157 -24.44 -4.24 -21.28
N GLU A 158 -23.69 -3.13 -21.32
CA GLU A 158 -24.25 -1.77 -21.20
C GLU A 158 -25.36 -1.48 -22.23
N LYS A 159 -25.31 -2.11 -23.41
CA LYS A 159 -26.38 -2.03 -24.44
C LYS A 159 -27.74 -2.52 -23.94
N PHE A 160 -27.78 -3.34 -22.90
CA PHE A 160 -28.99 -3.83 -22.26
C PHE A 160 -29.31 -3.08 -20.97
N GLY A 161 -28.60 -2.00 -20.64
CA GLY A 161 -28.71 -1.26 -19.39
C GLY A 161 -27.42 -1.36 -18.61
N ASP A 162 -26.93 -0.22 -18.11
CA ASP A 162 -25.71 -0.19 -17.32
C ASP A 162 -25.88 -0.94 -15.99
N PHE A 163 -24.74 -1.35 -15.41
CA PHE A 163 -24.71 -2.11 -14.16
C PHE A 163 -25.49 -1.47 -13.02
N VAL A 164 -25.44 -0.15 -12.88
CA VAL A 164 -26.10 0.57 -11.78
C VAL A 164 -27.60 0.52 -11.96
N TRP A 165 -28.07 0.90 -13.14
CA TRP A 165 -29.47 0.91 -13.50
C TRP A 165 -30.07 -0.51 -13.41
N ARG A 166 -29.37 -1.51 -13.94
CA ARG A 166 -29.79 -2.91 -13.86
C ARG A 166 -29.79 -3.47 -12.44
N SER A 167 -28.81 -3.10 -11.62
CA SER A 167 -28.82 -3.48 -10.19
C SER A 167 -30.02 -2.88 -9.46
N GLU A 168 -30.43 -1.66 -9.77
CA GLU A 168 -31.59 -1.02 -9.16
C GLU A 168 -32.90 -1.67 -9.60
N ASP A 169 -33.05 -1.99 -10.88
CA ASP A 169 -34.23 -2.66 -11.44
C ASP A 169 -34.44 -4.05 -10.83
N GLU A 170 -33.37 -4.87 -10.78
CA GLU A 170 -33.45 -6.27 -10.38
C GLU A 170 -33.37 -6.51 -8.87
N LEU A 171 -32.70 -5.64 -8.11
CA LEU A 171 -32.49 -5.79 -6.66
C LEU A 171 -33.27 -4.77 -5.82
N GLY A 172 -33.82 -3.74 -6.46
CA GLY A 172 -34.46 -2.60 -5.81
C GLY A 172 -33.47 -1.56 -5.27
N PRO A 173 -33.97 -0.34 -4.99
CA PRO A 173 -33.16 0.85 -4.72
C PRO A 173 -32.26 0.71 -3.48
N ARG A 174 -32.74 0.03 -2.42
CA ARG A 174 -31.98 -0.12 -1.18
C ARG A 174 -30.72 -0.97 -1.35
N LYS A 175 -30.85 -2.11 -2.04
CA LYS A 175 -29.72 -3.04 -2.27
C LYS A 175 -28.73 -2.43 -3.27
N ALA A 176 -29.23 -1.84 -4.36
CA ALA A 176 -28.40 -1.14 -5.33
C ALA A 176 -27.60 -0.01 -4.69
N HIS A 177 -28.23 0.82 -3.85
CA HIS A 177 -27.52 1.91 -3.17
C HIS A 177 -26.39 1.43 -2.25
N LEU A 178 -26.57 0.29 -1.56
CA LEU A 178 -25.49 -0.31 -0.75
C LEU A 178 -24.32 -0.79 -1.60
N ILE A 179 -24.58 -1.32 -2.80
CA ILE A 179 -23.55 -1.70 -3.78
C ILE A 179 -22.80 -0.45 -4.26
N LEU A 180 -23.52 0.61 -4.66
CA LEU A 180 -22.94 1.88 -5.13
C LEU A 180 -22.05 2.52 -4.06
N ARG A 181 -22.50 2.54 -2.81
CA ARG A 181 -21.72 3.08 -1.69
C ARG A 181 -20.39 2.35 -1.47
N ARG A 182 -20.26 1.09 -1.90
CA ARG A 182 -18.98 0.37 -1.87
C ARG A 182 -18.05 0.82 -2.99
N LEU A 183 -18.58 1.12 -4.17
CA LEU A 183 -17.80 1.66 -5.29
C LEU A 183 -17.18 3.02 -4.93
N GLU A 184 -17.90 3.85 -4.17
CA GLU A 184 -17.40 5.14 -3.68
C GLU A 184 -16.21 5.03 -2.71
N ARG A 185 -15.95 3.85 -2.13
CA ARG A 185 -14.80 3.64 -1.24
C ARG A 185 -13.48 3.52 -2.01
N VAL A 186 -13.54 3.27 -3.31
CA VAL A 186 -12.36 3.21 -4.18
C VAL A 186 -11.93 4.64 -4.49
N SER A 187 -10.66 4.97 -4.28
CA SER A 187 -10.18 6.32 -4.59
C SER A 187 -10.27 6.61 -6.08
N SER A 188 -10.27 7.90 -6.44
CA SER A 188 -10.22 8.32 -7.84
C SER A 188 -9.01 7.76 -8.60
N HIS A 189 -7.86 7.62 -7.92
CA HIS A 189 -6.65 7.04 -8.49
C HIS A 189 -6.87 5.58 -8.88
N CYS A 190 -7.37 4.76 -7.94
CA CYS A 190 -7.61 3.36 -8.21
C CYS A 190 -8.80 3.15 -9.16
N SER A 191 -9.85 3.96 -9.07
CA SER A 191 -10.98 3.89 -10.01
C SER A 191 -10.52 4.10 -11.46
N SER A 192 -9.55 5.00 -11.70
CA SER A 192 -8.97 5.19 -13.03
C SER A 192 -8.16 3.98 -13.51
N LEU A 193 -7.32 3.40 -12.64
CA LEU A 193 -6.49 2.24 -12.99
C LEU A 193 -7.31 0.96 -13.17
N LEU A 194 -8.38 0.80 -12.39
CA LEU A 194 -9.27 -0.37 -12.48
C LEU A 194 -10.15 -0.38 -13.74
N ARG A 195 -10.09 0.66 -14.57
CA ARG A 195 -10.73 0.74 -15.90
C ARG A 195 -9.79 0.35 -17.05
N SER A 196 -8.56 -0.06 -16.77
CA SER A 196 -7.62 -0.56 -17.80
C SER A 196 -8.17 -1.77 -18.56
N ALA A 197 -7.69 -2.03 -19.77
CA ALA A 197 -8.23 -3.12 -20.59
C ALA A 197 -8.01 -4.50 -19.94
N TYR A 198 -6.86 -4.71 -19.31
CA TYR A 198 -6.56 -5.91 -18.53
C TYR A 198 -5.74 -5.57 -17.28
N ILE A 199 -5.86 -6.42 -16.27
CA ILE A 199 -5.08 -6.35 -15.05
C ILE A 199 -4.45 -7.72 -14.80
N GLN A 200 -3.13 -7.74 -14.62
CA GLN A 200 -2.39 -8.93 -14.22
C GLN A 200 -1.73 -8.72 -12.87
N SER A 201 -1.40 -9.80 -12.18
CA SER A 201 -0.62 -9.74 -10.95
C SER A 201 0.81 -10.18 -11.18
N ARG A 202 1.75 -9.49 -10.55
CA ARG A 202 3.17 -9.86 -10.50
C ARG A 202 3.63 -9.83 -9.05
N THR A 203 4.47 -10.79 -8.69
CA THR A 203 5.13 -10.82 -7.38
C THR A 203 6.56 -10.35 -7.55
N ASP A 204 6.91 -9.26 -6.86
CA ASP A 204 8.27 -8.78 -6.73
C ASP A 204 8.83 -9.18 -5.37
N THR A 205 10.04 -9.73 -5.33
CA THR A 205 10.72 -10.08 -4.08
C THR A 205 11.92 -9.16 -3.91
N MET A 206 11.97 -8.43 -2.80
CA MET A 206 13.03 -7.47 -2.52
C MET A 206 13.67 -7.72 -1.15
N PRO A 207 15.00 -7.54 -1.02
CA PRO A 207 15.68 -7.63 0.27
C PRO A 207 15.40 -6.38 1.10
N TYR A 208 15.35 -6.56 2.43
CA TYR A 208 15.33 -5.49 3.41
C TYR A 208 16.16 -5.90 4.62
N LEU A 209 16.74 -4.92 5.29
CA LEU A 209 17.53 -5.17 6.49
C LEU A 209 16.63 -5.20 7.73
N PHE A 210 16.85 -6.21 8.57
CA PHE A 210 16.16 -6.40 9.83
C PHE A 210 17.18 -6.39 10.97
N CYS A 211 17.28 -5.25 11.68
CA CYS A 211 18.21 -5.06 12.77
C CYS A 211 17.51 -5.08 14.13
N ARG A 212 18.19 -5.65 15.14
CA ARG A 212 17.76 -5.62 16.54
C ARG A 212 18.91 -5.25 17.46
N SER A 213 18.58 -4.62 18.58
CA SER A 213 19.54 -4.30 19.63
C SER A 213 19.97 -5.57 20.37
N GLU A 214 21.28 -5.75 20.56
CA GLU A 214 21.84 -6.83 21.38
C GLU A 214 21.80 -6.49 22.88
N GLU A 215 21.80 -5.19 23.22
CA GLU A 215 21.82 -4.73 24.60
C GLU A 215 20.41 -4.62 25.19
N ILE A 216 20.19 -5.34 26.29
CA ILE A 216 19.05 -5.14 27.20
C ILE A 216 19.40 -3.94 28.08
N ARG A 217 18.73 -2.80 27.87
CA ARG A 217 19.00 -1.59 28.66
C ARG A 217 18.79 -1.82 30.15
N SER A 218 19.70 -1.31 30.97
CA SER A 218 19.49 -1.16 32.41
C SER A 218 18.57 0.04 32.69
N PRO A 219 17.49 -0.12 33.46
CA PRO A 219 16.60 0.98 33.81
C PRO A 219 17.25 1.82 34.90
N GLY A 220 17.68 3.05 34.61
CA GLY A 220 18.15 3.96 35.68
C GLY A 220 18.98 5.19 35.31
N MET A 221 19.42 5.38 34.06
CA MET A 221 20.25 6.54 33.69
C MET A 221 19.54 7.44 32.68
N ILE A 222 19.26 8.69 33.08
CA ILE A 222 18.58 9.74 32.29
C ILE A 222 19.57 10.40 31.30
N TRP A 223 20.31 9.59 30.56
CA TRP A 223 21.19 10.07 29.48
C TRP A 223 20.78 9.31 28.22
N TYR A 224 20.30 10.04 27.22
CA TYR A 224 19.98 9.45 25.92
C TYR A 224 21.30 8.94 25.32
N ASN A 225 21.48 7.62 25.31
CA ASN A 225 22.64 7.00 24.68
C ASN A 225 22.70 7.37 23.20
N VAL A 226 23.91 7.55 22.70
CA VAL A 226 24.13 7.82 21.28
C VAL A 226 23.66 6.60 20.48
N LEU A 227 22.61 6.75 19.68
CA LEU A 227 22.02 5.66 18.89
C LEU A 227 23.07 4.92 18.04
N LYS A 228 24.03 5.67 17.50
CA LYS A 228 25.14 5.15 16.71
C LYS A 228 25.95 4.08 17.46
N ASP A 229 26.17 4.27 18.75
CA ASP A 229 27.02 3.39 19.56
C ASP A 229 26.29 2.13 20.03
N THR A 230 24.97 2.04 19.79
CA THR A 230 24.17 0.85 20.13
C THR A 230 24.63 -0.33 19.27
N LYS A 231 25.00 -1.43 19.92
CA LYS A 231 25.32 -2.70 19.25
C LYS A 231 24.04 -3.34 18.72
N ILE A 232 24.03 -3.62 17.42
CA ILE A 232 22.90 -4.22 16.74
C ILE A 232 23.35 -5.43 15.93
N THR A 233 22.52 -6.46 15.90
CA THR A 233 22.63 -7.56 14.94
C THR A 233 21.68 -7.27 13.79
N CYS A 234 22.15 -7.33 12.54
CA CYS A 234 21.33 -7.13 11.35
C CYS A 234 21.30 -8.39 10.49
N GLU A 235 20.12 -8.77 10.04
CA GLU A 235 19.86 -9.88 9.15
C GLU A 235 19.20 -9.36 7.88
N GLU A 236 19.64 -9.82 6.70
CA GLU A 236 18.93 -9.54 5.45
C GLU A 236 17.74 -10.48 5.31
N LYS A 237 16.55 -9.91 5.07
CA LYS A 237 15.30 -10.66 4.87
C LYS A 237 14.67 -10.29 3.56
N MET A 238 13.84 -11.19 3.03
CA MET A 238 13.08 -10.94 1.80
C MET A 238 11.64 -10.56 2.12
N VAL A 239 11.09 -9.62 1.37
CA VAL A 239 9.65 -9.33 1.34
C VAL A 239 9.12 -9.57 -0.07
N SER A 240 8.05 -10.36 -0.18
CA SER A 240 7.29 -10.52 -1.42
C SER A 240 6.15 -9.52 -1.45
N VAL A 241 6.11 -8.73 -2.52
CA VAL A 241 5.12 -7.69 -2.75
C VAL A 241 4.38 -8.04 -4.03
N LEU A 242 3.11 -8.39 -3.89
CA LEU A 242 2.23 -8.56 -5.05
C LEU A 242 1.78 -7.18 -5.55
N ARG A 243 1.81 -6.98 -6.86
CA ARG A 243 1.42 -5.75 -7.54
C ARG A 243 0.52 -6.04 -8.73
N ASN A 244 -0.42 -5.13 -8.98
CA ASN A 244 -1.16 -5.11 -10.23
C ASN A 244 -0.30 -4.50 -11.34
N LEU A 245 -0.37 -5.10 -12.51
CA LEU A 245 0.10 -4.59 -13.78
C LEU A 245 -1.12 -4.20 -14.61
N TYR A 246 -1.19 -2.93 -14.99
CA TYR A 246 -2.28 -2.36 -15.75
C TYR A 246 -1.81 -2.15 -17.19
N GLY A 247 -2.61 -2.55 -18.17
CA GLY A 247 -2.27 -2.30 -19.56
C GLY A 247 -3.45 -2.14 -20.50
N ASP A 248 -3.11 -1.73 -21.73
CA ASP A 248 -4.06 -1.36 -22.79
C ASP A 248 -4.29 -2.50 -23.82
N SER A 249 -3.34 -3.44 -23.97
CA SER A 249 -3.49 -4.69 -24.74
C SER A 249 -2.70 -5.86 -24.12
N LYS A 250 -3.26 -7.09 -24.05
CA LYS A 250 -2.70 -8.30 -23.37
C LYS A 250 -1.28 -8.78 -23.79
N GLY A 251 -0.53 -8.01 -24.59
CA GLY A 251 0.74 -8.42 -25.22
C GLY A 251 1.94 -7.47 -25.01
N ARG A 252 1.92 -6.55 -24.05
CA ARG A 252 3.08 -5.72 -23.68
C ARG A 252 3.23 -5.57 -22.18
#